data_AF-A0A7W6LKH6-F1
#
_entry.id   AF-A0A7W6LKH6-F1
#
_cell.length_a   1.000
_cell.length_b   1.000
_cell.length_c   1.000
_cell.angle_alpha   90.00
_cell.angle_beta   90.00
_cell.angle_gamma   90.00
#
_symmetry.space_group_name_H-M   'P 1'
#
loop_
_entity.id
_entity.type
_entity.pdbx_description
1 polymer ?
#
loop_
_entity_poly.entity_id
_entity_poly.type
_entity_poly.pdbx_seq_one_letter_code
_entity_poly.pdbx_strand_id
1 'polypeptide(L)' 'MANPRLIGALVTLLLIALFIGWLWRAAGDATRNQVERQNNEAAKNSDDARSGFDACPVGLWDFASGRCKRP' A
#
# COMPACT_ATOMS: atom_id res chain seq x y z
N MET A 1 -4.92 26.04 -44.58
CA MET A 1 -4.44 24.65 -44.48
C MET A 1 -3.48 24.58 -43.31
N ALA A 2 -3.72 23.71 -42.33
CA ALA A 2 -2.84 23.61 -41.17
C ALA A 2 -1.47 23.04 -41.58
N ASN A 3 -0.39 23.62 -41.07
CA ASN A 3 0.97 23.19 -41.41
C ASN A 3 1.23 21.79 -40.82
N PRO A 4 1.55 20.77 -41.65
CA PRO A 4 1.72 19.40 -41.17
C PRO A 4 2.80 19.26 -40.09
N ARG A 5 3.82 20.15 -40.09
CA ARG A 5 4.84 20.19 -39.04
C ARG A 5 4.28 20.64 -37.69
N LEU A 6 3.39 21.63 -37.69
CA LEU A 6 2.73 22.10 -36.46
C LEU A 6 1.76 21.04 -35.93
N ILE A 7 1.05 20.33 -36.80
CA ILE A 7 0.19 19.21 -36.41
C ILE A 7 1.04 18.11 -35.76
N GLY A 8 2.15 17.71 -36.38
CA GLY A 8 3.04 16.69 -35.83
C GLY A 8 3.62 17.06 -34.46
N ALA A 9 4.00 18.33 -34.28
CA ALA A 9 4.48 18.83 -32.99
C ALA A 9 3.39 18.76 -31.90
N LEU A 10 2.17 19.19 -32.22
CA LEU A 10 1.04 19.15 -31.28
C LEU A 10 0.68 17.72 -30.88
N VAL A 11 0.62 16.80 -31.84
CA VAL A 11 0.35 15.38 -31.56
C VAL A 11 1.42 14.80 -30.65
N THR A 12 2.70 15.07 -30.93
CA THR A 12 3.81 14.60 -30.10
C THR A 12 3.69 15.11 -28.66
N LEU A 13 3.44 16.41 -28.47
CA LEU A 13 3.27 16.99 -27.14
C LEU A 13 2.10 16.38 -26.39
N LEU A 14 0.99 16.12 -27.09
CA LEU A 14 -0.21 15.55 -26.50
C LEU A 14 0.04 14.10 -26.04
N LEU A 15 0.78 13.31 -26.83
CA LEU A 15 1.18 11.95 -26.45
C LEU A 15 2.11 11.96 -25.23
N ILE A 16 3.08 12.87 -25.18
CA ILE A 16 3.98 13.00 -24.02
C ILE A 16 3.18 13.36 -22.76
N ALA A 17 2.26 14.32 -22.85
CA ALA A 17 1.43 14.73 -21.72
C ALA A 17 0.55 13.58 -21.20
N LEU A 18 -0.07 12.82 -22.11
CA LEU A 18 -0.85 11.63 -21.75
C LEU A 18 0.01 10.55 -21.08
N PHE A 19 1.20 10.30 -21.60
CA PHE A 19 2.12 9.30 -21.05
C PHE A 19 2.60 9.68 -19.64
N ILE A 20 2.98 10.94 -19.42
CA ILE A 20 3.35 11.44 -18.09
C ILE A 20 2.16 11.31 -17.14
N GLY A 21 0.96 11.74 -17.54
CA GLY A 21 -0.24 11.62 -16.71
C GLY A 21 -0.56 10.18 -16.32
N TRP A 22 -0.36 9.23 -17.23
CA TRP A 22 -0.52 7.81 -16.96
C TRP A 22 0.49 7.29 -15.92
N LEU A 23 1.78 7.64 -16.06
CA LEU A 23 2.82 7.25 -15.11
C LEU A 23 2.52 7.76 -13.69
N TRP A 24 2.08 9.02 -13.56
CA TRP A 24 1.73 9.59 -12.26
C TRP A 24 0.58 8.86 -11.57
N ARG A 25 -0.46 8.48 -12.33
CA ARG A 25 -1.58 7.70 -11.79
C ARG A 25 -1.14 6.28 -11.42
N ALA A 26 -0.42 5.60 -12.31
CA ALA A 26 0.07 4.25 -12.07
C ALA A 26 0.98 4.17 -10.83
N ALA A 27 1.86 5.16 -10.63
CA ALA A 27 2.73 5.23 -9.46
C ALA A 27 1.93 5.47 -8.16
N GLY A 28 0.97 6.41 -8.18
CA GLY A 28 0.13 6.71 -7.01
C GLY A 28 -0.75 5.55 -6.58
N ASP A 29 -1.37 4.86 -7.53
CA ASP A 29 -2.26 3.72 -7.27
C ASP A 29 -1.47 2.51 -6.70
N ALA A 30 -0.24 2.29 -7.18
CA ALA A 30 0.63 1.24 -6.65
C ALA A 30 1.06 1.49 -5.20
N THR A 31 1.41 2.74 -4.85
CA THR A 31 1.79 3.08 -3.47
C THR A 31 0.60 2.99 -2.52
N ARG A 32 -0.57 3.49 -2.91
CA ARG A 32 -1.78 3.40 -2.07
C ARG A 32 -2.18 1.96 -1.76
N ASN A 33 -2.17 1.08 -2.77
CA ASN A 33 -2.47 -0.33 -2.58
C ASN A 33 -1.49 -1.05 -1.64
N GLN A 34 -0.20 -0.70 -1.69
CA GLN A 34 0.79 -1.29 -0.79
C GLN A 34 0.63 -0.79 0.65
N VAL A 35 0.39 0.51 0.84
CA VAL A 35 0.17 1.10 2.16
C VAL A 35 -1.09 0.54 2.81
N GLU A 36 -2.18 0.38 2.06
CA GLU A 36 -3.42 -0.17 2.58
C GLU A 36 -3.27 -1.65 2.98
N ARG A 37 -2.57 -2.46 2.17
CA ARG A 37 -2.23 -3.84 2.54
C ARG A 37 -1.37 -3.91 3.79
N GLN A 38 -0.32 -3.11 3.87
CA GLN A 38 0.56 -3.07 5.03
C GLN A 38 -0.18 -2.63 6.29
N ASN A 39 -1.08 -1.65 6.18
CA ASN A 39 -1.86 -1.18 7.33
C ASN A 39 -2.83 -2.26 7.81
N ASN A 40 -3.50 -2.97 6.89
CA ASN A 40 -4.38 -4.08 7.22
C ASN A 40 -3.62 -5.24 7.89
N GLU A 41 -2.42 -5.56 7.42
CA GLU A 41 -1.55 -6.58 8.05
C GLU A 41 -1.09 -6.15 9.44
N ALA A 42 -0.70 -4.88 9.61
CA ALA A 42 -0.29 -4.34 10.90
C ALA A 42 -1.45 -4.31 11.91
N ALA A 43 -2.63 -3.90 11.48
CA ALA A 43 -3.85 -3.91 12.28
C ALA A 43 -4.20 -5.33 12.72
N LYS A 44 -4.19 -6.29 11.79
CA LYS A 44 -4.42 -7.70 12.09
C LYS A 44 -3.41 -8.26 13.09
N ASN A 45 -2.12 -7.96 12.91
CA ASN A 45 -1.08 -8.44 13.83
C ASN A 45 -1.24 -7.85 15.24
N SER A 46 -1.66 -6.58 15.34
CA SER A 46 -1.99 -5.95 16.62
C SER A 46 -3.18 -6.62 17.30
N ASP A 47 -4.26 -6.89 16.55
CA ASP A 47 -5.45 -7.56 17.05
C ASP A 47 -5.15 -9.01 17.47
N ASP A 48 -4.35 -9.73 16.68
CA ASP A 48 -3.90 -11.10 16.99
C ASP A 48 -3.05 -11.12 18.28
N ALA A 49 -2.15 -10.14 18.47
CA ALA A 49 -1.34 -10.03 19.68
C ALA A 49 -2.19 -9.73 20.92
N ARG A 50 -3.14 -8.79 20.81
CA ARG A 50 -4.03 -8.43 21.92
C ARG A 50 -4.99 -9.56 22.27
N SER A 51 -5.61 -10.19 21.29
CA SER A 51 -6.49 -11.34 21.51
C SER A 51 -5.74 -12.51 22.13
N GLY A 52 -4.48 -12.74 21.74
CA GLY A 52 -3.61 -13.74 22.37
C GLY A 52 -3.33 -13.44 23.86
N PHE A 53 -3.10 -12.18 24.21
CA PHE A 53 -2.93 -11.75 25.60
C PHE A 53 -4.22 -11.92 26.41
N ASP A 54 -5.35 -11.41 25.90
CA ASP A 54 -6.65 -11.45 26.57
C ASP A 54 -7.16 -12.90 26.76
N ALA A 55 -6.83 -13.81 25.84
CA ALA A 55 -7.17 -15.22 25.92
C ALA A 55 -6.23 -16.04 26.81
N CYS A 56 -5.06 -15.51 27.19
CA CYS A 56 -4.09 -16.24 28.00
C CYS A 56 -4.49 -16.24 29.47
N PRO A 57 -4.51 -17.40 30.16
CA PRO A 57 -4.86 -17.41 31.57
C PRO A 57 -3.82 -16.67 32.43
N VAL A 58 -4.28 -16.15 33.57
CA VAL A 58 -3.48 -15.27 34.44
C VAL A 58 -2.14 -15.92 34.81
N GLY A 59 -1.04 -15.19 34.58
CA GLY A 59 0.32 -15.60 34.94
C GLY A 59 1.03 -16.48 33.90
N LEU A 60 0.35 -16.90 32.83
CA LEU A 60 0.95 -17.72 31.76
C LEU A 60 1.48 -16.88 30.58
N TRP A 61 1.16 -15.60 30.52
CA TRP A 61 1.65 -14.73 29.45
C TRP A 61 3.16 -14.47 29.57
N ASP A 62 3.89 -14.67 28.48
CA ASP A 62 5.30 -14.33 28.37
C ASP A 62 5.50 -13.03 27.60
N PHE A 63 5.86 -11.96 28.32
CA PHE A 63 6.15 -10.66 27.71
C PHE A 63 7.43 -10.64 26.88
N ALA A 64 8.39 -11.55 27.14
CA ALA A 64 9.62 -11.61 26.37
C ALA A 64 9.40 -12.23 24.99
N SER A 65 8.53 -13.24 24.89
CA SER A 65 8.24 -13.93 23.63
C SER A 65 6.93 -13.51 22.95
N GLY A 66 6.10 -12.71 23.63
CA GLY A 66 4.78 -12.28 23.11
C GLY A 66 3.83 -13.44 22.91
N ARG A 67 3.99 -14.53 23.68
CA ARG A 67 3.18 -15.75 23.55
C ARG A 67 2.66 -16.22 24.89
N CYS A 68 1.50 -16.86 24.86
CA CYS A 68 0.99 -17.57 26.02
C CYS A 68 1.79 -18.87 26.22
N LYS A 69 2.34 -19.07 27.42
CA LYS A 69 3.01 -20.33 27.77
C LYS A 69 1.95 -21.42 27.79
N ARG A 70 2.27 -22.55 27.16
CA ARG A 70 1.43 -23.75 27.28
C ARG A 70 1.64 -24.35 28.68
N PRO A 71 0.58 -24.85 29.34
CA PRO A 71 0.72 -25.61 30.58
C PRO A 71 1.65 -26.82 30.42
#